data_AF-A0A5P6P496-F1
#
_entry.id   AF-A0A5P6P496-F1
#
_cell.length_a   1.000
_cell.length_b   1.000
_cell.length_c   1.000
_cell.angle_alpha   90.00
_cell.angle_beta   90.00
_cell.angle_gamma   90.00
#
_symmetry.space_group_name_H-M   'P 1'
#
loop_
_entity.id
_entity.type
_entity.pdbx_description
1 polymer ?
#
loop_
_entity_poly.entity_id
_entity_poly.type
_entity_poly.pdbx_seq_one_letter_code
_entity_poly.pdbx_strand_id
1 'polypeptide(L)'
;MSNVIQFCSKRSDADASGERRDLSTEIKSAALRASARDALGLLARQFELAIEHARAIEPRIHDPRKRQEFSDQVEFTQRLLDVAHLKILLL
;
A
#
# COMPACT_ATOMS: atom_id res chain seq x y z
N MET A 1 -5.35 -2.49 33.84
CA MET A 1 -4.46 -1.34 33.61
C MET A 1 -4.90 -0.67 32.31
N SER A 2 -5.46 0.54 32.38
CA SER A 2 -5.88 1.31 31.20
C SER A 2 -5.49 2.77 31.46
N ASN A 3 -4.44 3.25 30.79
CA ASN A 3 -3.99 4.64 30.89
C ASN A 3 -4.70 5.45 29.80
N VAL A 4 -5.87 6.00 30.12
CA VAL A 4 -6.53 7.02 29.29
C VAL A 4 -5.87 8.35 29.61
N ILE A 5 -5.04 8.85 28.70
CA ILE A 5 -4.46 10.19 28.81
C ILE A 5 -5.53 11.20 28.41
N GLN A 6 -6.14 11.86 29.40
CA GLN A 6 -7.05 12.99 29.22
C GLN A 6 -6.23 14.28 29.10
N PHE A 7 -6.18 14.88 27.90
CA PHE A 7 -5.43 16.12 27.68
C PHE A 7 -6.36 17.33 27.83
N CYS A 8 -6.30 17.98 29.00
CA CYS A 8 -6.98 19.24 29.26
C CYS A 8 -6.30 20.38 28.50
N SER A 9 -6.91 20.84 27.41
CA SER A 9 -6.52 22.05 26.70
C SER A 9 -7.01 23.28 27.49
N LYS A 10 -6.17 23.87 28.33
CA LYS A 10 -6.32 25.27 28.74
C LYS A 10 -5.60 26.17 27.73
N ARG A 11 -6.41 26.93 27.00
CA ARG A 11 -6.03 28.08 26.18
C ARG A 11 -5.14 29.04 26.99
N SER A 12 -3.99 29.38 26.42
CA SER A 12 -3.35 30.68 26.61
C SER A 12 -2.61 31.01 25.32
N ASP A 13 -2.93 32.19 24.80
CA ASP A 13 -2.40 32.90 23.64
C ASP A 13 -0.86 33.11 23.79
N ALA A 14 -0.02 33.42 22.80
CA ALA A 14 -0.19 34.00 21.47
C ALA A 14 1.07 33.66 20.62
N ASP A 15 0.96 33.80 19.29
CA ASP A 15 2.06 34.07 18.33
C ASP A 15 3.10 33.00 17.94
N ALA A 16 2.96 31.73 18.32
CA ALA A 16 3.83 30.63 17.82
C ALA A 16 3.09 29.60 16.90
N SER A 17 1.96 29.99 16.31
CA SER A 17 0.96 29.05 15.79
C SER A 17 1.05 28.71 14.29
N GLY A 18 1.96 29.33 13.54
CA GLY A 18 2.21 29.03 12.12
C GLY A 18 3.04 27.75 11.94
N GLU A 19 4.29 27.78 12.37
CA GLU A 19 5.26 26.68 12.18
C GLU A 19 4.86 25.37 12.88
N ARG A 20 4.19 25.46 14.03
CA ARG A 20 3.77 24.28 14.81
C ARG A 20 2.58 23.55 14.19
N ARG A 21 1.75 24.24 13.39
CA ARG A 21 0.66 23.63 12.62
C ARG A 21 1.22 22.86 11.43
N ASP A 22 2.19 23.43 10.73
CA ASP A 22 2.80 22.85 9.54
C ASP A 22 3.53 21.54 9.86
N LEU A 23 4.31 21.51 10.95
CA LEU A 23 4.96 20.29 11.45
C LEU A 23 3.94 19.21 11.86
N SER A 24 2.80 19.59 12.46
CA SER A 24 1.74 18.64 12.83
C SER A 24 1.09 18.02 11.59
N THR A 25 0.87 18.81 10.54
CA THR A 25 0.33 18.32 9.26
C THR A 25 1.33 17.48 8.50
N GLU A 26 2.62 17.84 8.50
CA GLU A 26 3.68 17.05 7.88
C GLU A 26 3.82 15.68 8.55
N ILE A 27 3.86 15.62 9.88
CA ILE A 27 3.91 14.36 10.64
C ILE A 27 2.71 13.47 10.34
N LYS A 28 1.49 14.03 10.31
CA LYS A 28 0.28 13.27 9.94
C LYS A 28 0.34 12.78 8.50
N SER A 29 0.82 13.61 7.58
CA SER A 29 0.97 13.23 6.16
C SER A 29 2.00 12.11 5.97
N ALA A 30 3.12 12.15 6.71
CA ALA A 30 4.14 11.12 6.69
C ALA A 30 3.61 9.80 7.26
N ALA A 31 2.86 9.85 8.38
CA ALA A 31 2.22 8.67 8.95
C ALA A 31 1.20 8.04 7.99
N LEU A 32 0.42 8.85 7.26
CA LEU A 32 -0.52 8.36 6.24
C LEU A 32 0.21 7.74 5.04
N ARG A 33 1.31 8.34 4.56
CA ARG A 33 2.14 7.75 3.49
C ARG A 33 2.75 6.42 3.91
N ALA A 34 3.27 6.34 5.13
CA ALA A 34 3.80 5.09 5.69
C ALA A 34 2.71 4.01 5.79
N SER A 35 1.52 4.35 6.33
CA SER A 35 0.40 3.43 6.40
C SER A 35 -0.08 2.97 5.02
N ALA A 36 -0.14 3.88 4.04
CA ALA A 36 -0.48 3.54 2.66
C ALA A 36 0.57 2.61 2.03
N ARG A 37 1.85 2.88 2.27
CA ARG A 37 2.98 2.04 1.83
C ARG A 37 2.88 0.63 2.41
N ASP A 38 2.58 0.51 3.69
CA ASP A 38 2.40 -0.79 4.36
C ASP A 38 1.23 -1.58 3.77
N ALA A 39 0.07 -0.94 3.61
CA ALA A 39 -1.11 -1.56 3.02
C ALA A 39 -0.85 -2.03 1.57
N LEU A 40 -0.20 -1.18 0.76
CA LEU A 40 0.19 -1.53 -0.61
C LEU A 40 1.20 -2.68 -0.63
N GLY A 41 2.17 -2.70 0.29
CA GLY A 41 3.13 -3.79 0.44
C GLY A 41 2.47 -5.13 0.78
N LEU A 42 1.46 -5.13 1.65
CA LEU A 42 0.68 -6.33 1.94
C LEU A 42 -0.11 -6.83 0.73
N LEU A 43 -0.77 -5.92 0.00
CA LEU A 43 -1.50 -6.25 -1.22
C LEU A 43 -0.57 -6.80 -2.30
N ALA A 44 0.59 -6.19 -2.49
CA ALA A 44 1.58 -6.63 -3.46
C ALA A 44 2.00 -8.09 -3.23
N ARG A 45 2.27 -8.47 -1.98
CA ARG A 45 2.58 -9.87 -1.61
C ARG A 45 1.43 -10.85 -1.92
N GLN A 46 0.17 -10.43 -1.78
CA GLN A 46 -0.96 -11.28 -2.16
C GLN A 46 -1.02 -11.50 -3.68
N PHE A 47 -0.69 -10.47 -4.47
CA PHE A 47 -0.60 -10.61 -5.92
C PHE A 47 0.58 -11.50 -6.35
N GLU A 48 1.74 -11.41 -5.69
CA GLU A 48 2.88 -12.30 -5.93
C GLU A 48 2.47 -13.77 -5.79
N LEU A 49 1.82 -14.11 -4.66
CA LEU A 49 1.32 -15.46 -4.40
C LEU A 49 0.25 -15.88 -5.41
N ALA A 50 -0.67 -14.98 -5.76
CA ALA A 50 -1.71 -15.27 -6.76
C ALA A 50 -1.11 -15.57 -8.14
N ILE A 51 -0.08 -14.83 -8.56
CA ILE A 51 0.65 -15.06 -9.81
C ILE A 51 1.39 -16.40 -9.78
N GLU A 52 2.07 -16.73 -8.67
CA GLU A 52 2.74 -18.01 -8.51
C GLU A 52 1.75 -19.18 -8.67
N HIS A 53 0.61 -19.10 -7.97
CA HIS A 53 -0.46 -20.10 -8.09
C HIS A 53 -1.05 -20.16 -9.49
N ALA A 54 -1.26 -19.02 -10.15
CA ALA A 54 -1.78 -18.99 -11.51
C ALA A 54 -0.83 -19.71 -12.48
N ARG A 55 0.48 -19.44 -12.41
CA ARG A 55 1.50 -20.11 -13.22
C ARG A 55 1.58 -21.62 -12.96
N ALA A 56 1.34 -22.06 -11.71
CA ALA A 56 1.28 -23.48 -11.40
C ALA A 56 0.04 -24.19 -12.01
N ILE A 57 -1.04 -23.45 -12.26
CA ILE A 57 -2.29 -23.97 -12.85
C ILE A 57 -2.25 -23.94 -14.38
N GLU A 58 -1.56 -22.98 -14.98
CA GLU A 58 -1.50 -22.76 -16.44
C GLU A 58 -1.26 -24.04 -17.28
N PRO A 59 -0.32 -24.95 -16.94
CA PRO A 59 -0.08 -26.17 -17.73
C PRO A 59 -1.27 -27.14 -17.75
N ARG A 60 -2.17 -27.01 -16.76
CA ARG A 60 -3.38 -27.85 -16.63
C ARG A 60 -4.51 -27.39 -17.55
N ILE A 61 -4.39 -26.22 -18.18
CA ILE A 61 -5.35 -25.73 -19.16
C ILE A 61 -5.11 -26.45 -20.49
N HIS A 62 -6.00 -27.37 -20.87
CA HIS A 62 -5.82 -28.18 -22.09
C HIS A 62 -6.04 -27.42 -23.40
N ASP A 63 -6.95 -26.45 -23.41
CA ASP A 63 -7.24 -25.64 -24.58
C ASP A 63 -6.09 -24.63 -24.81
N PRO A 64 -5.37 -24.70 -25.94
CA PRO A 64 -4.21 -23.86 -26.19
C PRO A 64 -4.57 -22.38 -26.28
N ARG A 65 -5.76 -22.05 -26.80
CA ARG A 65 -6.19 -20.66 -26.90
C ARG A 65 -6.50 -20.10 -25.52
N LYS A 66 -7.23 -20.84 -24.69
CA LYS A 66 -7.52 -20.43 -23.32
C LYS A 66 -6.26 -20.35 -22.46
N ARG A 67 -5.29 -21.23 -22.69
CA ARG A 67 -4.00 -21.19 -22.03
C ARG A 67 -3.25 -19.89 -22.39
N GLN A 68 -3.26 -19.51 -23.66
CA GLN A 68 -2.64 -18.26 -24.08
C GLN A 68 -3.33 -17.04 -23.46
N GLU A 69 -4.67 -16.96 -23.53
CA GLU A 69 -5.44 -15.88 -22.91
C GLU A 69 -5.16 -15.78 -21.39
N PHE A 70 -5.03 -16.93 -20.72
CA PHE A 70 -4.66 -16.98 -19.31
C PHE A 70 -3.22 -16.50 -19.06
N SER A 71 -2.25 -16.95 -19.87
CA SER A 71 -0.86 -16.51 -19.79
C SER A 71 -0.74 -15.00 -19.96
N ASP A 72 -1.43 -14.43 -20.95
CA ASP A 72 -1.44 -12.98 -21.23
C ASP A 72 -1.98 -12.21 -20.02
N GLN A 73 -3.03 -12.72 -19.38
CA GLN A 73 -3.60 -12.12 -18.17
C GLN A 73 -2.63 -12.18 -16.99
N VAL A 74 -1.94 -13.30 -16.78
CA VAL A 74 -0.91 -13.45 -15.74
C VAL A 74 0.25 -12.48 -15.98
N GLU A 75 0.70 -12.34 -17.22
CA GLU A 75 1.77 -11.41 -17.59
C GLU A 75 1.34 -9.95 -17.37
N PHE A 76 0.12 -9.59 -17.76
CA PHE A 76 -0.42 -8.27 -17.52
C PHE A 76 -0.50 -7.95 -16.02
N THR A 77 -0.96 -8.89 -15.20
CA THR A 77 -1.01 -8.72 -13.73
C THR A 77 0.38 -8.58 -13.13
N GLN A 78 1.39 -9.31 -13.62
CA GLN A 78 2.79 -9.12 -13.21
C GLN A 78 3.27 -7.68 -13.50
N ARG A 79 3.00 -7.15 -14.69
CA ARG A 79 3.41 -5.77 -15.05
C ARG A 79 2.74 -4.73 -14.14
N LEU A 80 1.47 -4.94 -13.77
CA LEU A 80 0.78 -4.05 -12.83
C LEU A 80 1.40 -4.10 -11.43
N LEU A 81 1.81 -5.30 -10.99
CA LEU A 81 2.51 -5.48 -9.72
C LEU A 81 3.89 -4.79 -9.73
N ASP A 82 4.63 -4.87 -10.83
CA ASP A 82 5.91 -4.17 -10.97
C ASP A 82 5.74 -2.65 -10.86
N VAL A 83 4.69 -2.09 -11.48
CA VAL A 83 4.34 -0.67 -11.32
C VAL A 83 3.95 -0.34 -9.88
N ALA A 84 3.22 -1.23 -9.20
CA ALA A 84 2.87 -1.04 -7.79
C ALA A 84 4.13 -1.01 -6.90
N HIS A 85 5.10 -1.90 -7.12
CA HIS A 85 6.38 -1.88 -6.43
C HIS A 85 7.14 -0.58 -6.62
N LEU A 86 7.20 -0.06 -7.86
CA LEU A 86 7.81 1.24 -8.12
C LEU A 86 7.13 2.36 -7.35
N LYS A 87 5.79 2.37 -7.29
CA LYS A 87 5.04 3.37 -6.51
C LYS A 87 5.29 3.25 -5.01
N ILE A 88 5.37 2.04 -4.47
CA ILE A 88 5.68 1.79 -3.05
C ILE A 88 7.07 2.31 -2.69
N LEU A 89 8.06 2.15 -3.58
CA LEU A 89 9.41 2.67 -3.37
C LEU A 89 9.47 4.21 -3.36
N LEU A 90 8.58 4.87 -4.09
CA LEU A 90 8.50 6.33 -4.22
C LEU A 90 7.60 7.00 -3.15
N LEU A 91 6.89 6.22 -2.33
CA LEU A 91 6.06 6.68 -1.21
C LEU A 91 6.84 6.74 0.11
#